data_AF-A0A7Z9KUI3-F1
#
_entry.id   AF-A0A7Z9KUI3-F1
#
_cell.length_a   1.000
_cell.length_b   1.000
_cell.length_c   1.000
_cell.angle_alpha   90.00
_cell.angle_beta   90.00
_cell.angle_gamma   90.00
#
_symmetry.space_group_name_H-M   'P 1'
#
loop_
_entity.id
_entity.type
_entity.pdbx_description
1 polymer ?
#
loop_
_entity_poly.entity_id
_entity_poly.type
_entity_poly.pdbx_seq_one_letter_code
_entity_poly.pdbx_strand_id
1 'polypeptide(L)'
;MPQFTAKQRAEYRRTGRPTKLRGSGAYGAVIPGSKHPSQNTFRTGKWANRGAIVGGAIGGYYGGPIGAKVGSYAGRAAFHYPAKLMGSGSYQDAGTQGLGGNMAPQVPTFKSSGDFVTISHREYIGDLLSSAVAGEFRSDTFALNPGDPATFPWLSNLCQTSYQQYKFDSLVFSVKSTSGDSLNSTNTALGSVFGAISYDFNDEDMTTKTEIANSDWSRVAKPSEDFMIPVEVKSKQTGLNGGMLYVANQPNLPSNVDPKTYMLGKLTIGSQGLQGTEVNFGELWVSYKVRMYKPTMSKPLSQALVFTQTRSAVTGNAPLGLDIVLNDHNSDSVGVQIANAGQVLQFSPKRMMNGSTFLLHIRWLGAQTALGGLSFVPFSDDYDSATIHSPASAVVSDSACSVMCKFKLNYDGQDVQSIQITQGTTFPTGAMCNITMMQVCGTALPVIGNPGH
;
A
#
# COMPACT_ATOMS: atom_id res chain seq x y z
N MET A 1 3.48 -8.87 -70.00
CA MET A 1 3.49 -8.39 -68.59
C MET A 1 3.23 -6.90 -68.59
N PRO A 2 2.15 -6.39 -67.98
CA PRO A 2 1.82 -4.97 -68.09
C PRO A 2 2.75 -4.14 -67.22
N GLN A 3 3.37 -3.13 -67.82
CA GLN A 3 4.30 -2.23 -67.14
C GLN A 3 3.53 -1.20 -66.32
N PHE A 4 3.67 -1.27 -65.00
CA PHE A 4 3.10 -0.27 -64.08
C PHE A 4 3.61 1.13 -64.39
N THR A 5 2.68 2.08 -64.44
CA THR A 5 2.94 3.49 -64.72
C THR A 5 3.69 4.17 -63.56
N ALA A 6 4.45 5.23 -63.87
CA ALA A 6 5.29 5.94 -62.90
C ALA A 6 4.52 6.47 -61.67
N LYS A 7 3.22 6.77 -61.80
CA LYS A 7 2.35 7.16 -60.68
C LYS A 7 2.09 6.00 -59.70
N GLN A 8 1.90 4.77 -60.19
CA GLN A 8 1.71 3.60 -59.33
C GLN A 8 2.99 3.22 -58.56
N ARG A 9 4.17 3.54 -59.11
CA ARG A 9 5.45 3.39 -58.38
C ARG A 9 5.68 4.45 -57.30
N ALA A 10 5.07 5.63 -57.43
CA ALA A 10 5.19 6.70 -56.43
C ALA A 10 4.27 6.46 -55.22
N GLU A 11 3.14 5.77 -55.41
CA GLU A 11 2.16 5.50 -54.37
C GLU A 11 2.57 4.31 -53.47
N TYR A 12 3.22 3.28 -54.05
CA TYR A 12 3.82 2.18 -53.26
C TYR A 12 4.97 2.64 -52.34
N ARG A 13 5.61 3.79 -52.65
CA ARG A 13 6.66 4.38 -51.80
C ARG A 13 6.13 5.14 -50.58
N ARG A 14 4.82 5.41 -50.48
CA ARG A 14 4.24 6.20 -49.38
C ARG A 14 3.65 5.39 -48.23
N THR A 15 3.44 4.08 -48.37
CA THR A 15 2.75 3.25 -47.35
C THR A 15 3.61 2.17 -46.69
N GLY A 16 4.92 2.13 -46.94
CA GLY A 16 5.82 1.12 -46.37
C GLY A 16 6.91 1.71 -45.47
N ARG A 17 6.55 2.34 -44.34
CA ARG A 17 7.50 2.45 -43.23
C ARG A 17 7.32 1.21 -42.35
N PRO A 18 8.23 0.23 -42.36
CA PRO A 18 8.23 -0.79 -41.33
C PRO A 18 8.45 -0.06 -40.00
N THR A 19 7.43 -0.07 -39.15
CA THR A 19 7.58 0.20 -37.72
C THR A 19 8.61 -0.79 -37.21
N LYS A 20 9.85 -0.32 -37.06
CA LYS A 20 10.89 -1.09 -36.39
C LYS A 20 10.41 -1.32 -34.96
N LEU A 21 9.84 -2.49 -34.71
CA LEU A 21 9.78 -3.12 -33.40
C LEU A 21 11.23 -3.25 -32.93
N ARG A 22 11.70 -2.22 -32.23
CA ARG A 22 12.96 -2.24 -31.52
C ARG A 22 12.70 -2.95 -30.20
N GLY A 23 12.86 -4.27 -30.19
CA GLY A 23 13.19 -4.97 -28.96
C GLY A 23 14.59 -4.54 -28.54
N SER A 24 14.73 -3.96 -27.35
CA SER A 24 16.04 -3.67 -26.74
C SER A 24 16.65 -4.98 -26.20
N GLY A 25 17.03 -5.86 -27.12
CA GLY A 25 17.90 -7.01 -26.85
C GLY A 25 19.33 -6.62 -27.21
N ALA A 26 20.25 -6.82 -26.28
CA ALA A 26 21.64 -6.41 -26.37
C ALA A 26 22.44 -7.22 -27.41
N TYR A 27 22.39 -6.85 -28.68
CA TYR A 27 23.45 -7.18 -29.65
C TYR A 27 23.57 -6.06 -30.69
N GLY A 28 24.55 -5.18 -30.48
CA GLY A 28 24.90 -4.11 -31.42
C GLY A 28 26.40 -4.11 -31.66
N ALA A 29 26.80 -4.58 -32.84
CA ALA A 29 28.17 -4.66 -33.31
C ALA A 29 28.89 -3.29 -33.26
N VAL A 30 30.16 -3.34 -32.88
CA VAL A 30 31.09 -2.20 -32.85
C VAL A 30 31.30 -1.68 -34.27
N ILE A 31 30.96 -0.41 -34.51
CA ILE A 31 31.44 0.34 -35.69
C ILE A 31 32.65 1.17 -35.22
N PRO A 32 33.88 0.87 -35.67
CA PRO A 32 35.05 1.66 -35.32
C PRO A 32 35.17 2.85 -36.28
N GLY A 33 35.30 4.06 -35.74
CA GLY A 33 35.86 5.18 -36.50
C GLY A 33 35.17 6.52 -36.32
N SER A 34 35.55 7.25 -35.27
CA SER A 34 35.85 8.68 -35.39
C SER A 34 36.65 9.13 -34.17
N LYS A 35 37.91 9.49 -34.39
CA LYS A 35 38.82 10.04 -33.39
C LYS A 35 38.60 11.55 -33.23
N HIS A 36 38.59 11.99 -31.97
CA HIS A 36 38.95 13.31 -31.39
C HIS A 36 38.02 14.55 -31.59
N PRO A 37 38.08 15.58 -30.70
CA PRO A 37 39.01 15.79 -29.58
C PRO A 37 38.36 15.98 -28.19
N SER A 38 39.20 15.80 -27.16
CA SER A 38 38.94 16.19 -25.79
C SER A 38 38.80 17.71 -25.66
N GLN A 39 37.65 18.19 -25.17
CA GLN A 39 37.60 19.41 -24.37
C GLN A 39 36.62 19.21 -23.22
N ASN A 40 37.19 19.12 -22.02
CA ASN A 40 36.49 19.25 -20.75
C ASN A 40 35.91 20.66 -20.64
N THR A 41 34.71 20.88 -21.16
CA THR A 41 33.86 21.98 -20.72
C THR A 41 32.75 21.40 -19.85
N PHE A 42 32.84 21.63 -18.55
CA PHE A 42 31.76 21.42 -17.60
C PHE A 42 30.51 22.11 -18.12
N ARG A 43 29.58 21.34 -18.71
CA ARG A 43 28.26 21.85 -19.08
C ARG A 43 27.49 22.11 -17.79
N THR A 44 27.64 23.33 -17.30
CA THR A 44 26.82 23.91 -16.24
C THR A 44 25.37 23.93 -16.72
N GLY A 45 24.48 23.28 -15.96
CA GLY A 45 23.06 23.23 -16.29
C GLY A 45 22.44 24.63 -16.37
N LYS A 46 21.36 24.78 -17.14
CA LYS A 46 20.67 26.06 -17.40
C LYS A 46 20.31 26.86 -16.13
N TRP A 47 20.21 26.20 -14.97
CA TRP A 47 19.89 26.79 -13.68
C TRP A 47 21.09 27.47 -12.98
N ALA A 48 22.32 26.99 -13.19
CA ALA A 48 23.54 27.59 -12.63
C ALA A 48 23.86 28.95 -13.24
N ASN A 49 23.33 29.24 -14.43
CA ASN A 49 23.43 30.56 -15.05
C ASN A 49 22.37 31.53 -14.53
N ARG A 50 21.19 31.05 -14.11
CA ARG A 50 20.16 31.91 -13.51
C ARG A 50 20.51 32.38 -12.09
N GLY A 51 21.05 31.49 -11.25
CA GLY A 51 21.56 31.87 -9.93
C GLY A 51 22.75 32.84 -10.00
N ALA A 52 23.61 32.69 -11.02
CA ALA A 52 24.70 33.62 -11.28
C ALA A 52 24.21 35.01 -11.74
N ILE A 53 23.12 35.08 -12.52
CA ILE A 53 22.53 36.34 -12.98
C ILE A 53 21.86 37.09 -11.82
N VAL A 54 21.04 36.41 -11.00
CA VAL A 54 20.36 37.05 -9.86
C VAL A 54 21.35 37.45 -8.78
N GLY A 55 22.28 36.56 -8.43
CA GLY A 55 23.35 36.85 -7.47
C GLY A 55 24.28 37.95 -7.97
N GLY A 56 24.59 37.99 -9.27
CA GLY A 56 25.38 39.06 -9.88
C GLY A 56 24.68 40.41 -9.90
N ALA A 57 23.35 40.44 -10.06
CA ALA A 57 22.57 41.68 -10.03
C ALA A 57 22.50 42.27 -8.61
N ILE A 58 22.21 41.44 -7.59
CA ILE A 58 22.16 41.88 -6.19
C ILE A 58 23.56 42.28 -5.70
N GLY A 59 24.57 41.47 -5.99
CA GLY A 59 25.95 41.80 -5.65
C GLY A 59 26.47 43.04 -6.38
N GLY A 60 26.04 43.27 -7.62
CA GLY A 60 26.38 44.46 -8.39
C GLY A 60 25.74 45.74 -7.84
N TYR A 61 24.51 45.65 -7.32
CA TYR A 61 23.80 46.77 -6.72
C TYR A 61 24.44 47.26 -5.41
N TYR A 62 24.95 46.34 -4.57
CA TYR A 62 25.55 46.69 -3.28
C TYR A 62 27.08 46.81 -3.28
N GLY A 63 27.79 46.19 -4.23
CA GLY A 63 29.27 46.12 -4.21
C GLY A 63 29.96 46.41 -5.54
N GLY A 64 29.25 46.98 -6.51
CA GLY A 64 29.80 47.31 -7.82
C GLY A 64 30.34 46.08 -8.58
N PRO A 65 31.31 46.24 -9.49
CA PRO A 65 31.80 45.15 -10.35
C PRO A 65 32.41 43.96 -9.58
N ILE A 66 32.97 44.21 -8.39
CA ILE A 66 33.51 43.17 -7.51
C ILE A 66 32.37 42.45 -6.78
N GLY A 67 31.39 43.19 -6.27
CA GLY A 67 30.18 42.64 -5.68
C GLY A 67 29.38 41.80 -6.66
N ALA A 68 29.30 42.18 -7.94
CA ALA A 68 28.66 41.37 -8.98
C ALA A 68 29.35 40.00 -9.17
N LYS A 69 30.68 39.95 -9.10
CA LYS A 69 31.44 38.69 -9.18
C LYS A 69 31.23 37.83 -7.95
N VAL A 70 31.33 38.39 -6.75
CA VAL A 70 31.11 37.67 -5.48
C VAL A 70 29.66 37.19 -5.37
N GLY A 71 28.69 38.03 -5.71
CA GLY A 71 27.28 37.71 -5.73
C GLY A 71 26.93 36.62 -6.76
N SER A 72 27.56 36.63 -7.93
CA SER A 72 27.37 35.54 -8.92
C SER A 72 27.94 34.19 -8.44
N TYR A 73 29.01 34.21 -7.64
CA TYR A 73 29.62 33.01 -7.06
C TYR A 73 28.81 32.49 -5.85
N ALA A 74 28.38 33.38 -4.96
CA ALA A 74 27.50 33.05 -3.84
C ALA A 74 26.11 32.59 -4.31
N GLY A 75 25.56 33.23 -5.34
CA GLY A 75 24.31 32.83 -6.00
C GLY A 75 24.43 31.48 -6.75
N ARG A 76 25.63 31.09 -7.18
CA ARG A 76 25.88 29.70 -7.60
C ARG A 76 25.92 28.76 -6.39
N ALA A 77 26.65 29.08 -5.34
CA ALA A 77 26.82 28.20 -4.18
C ALA A 77 25.51 27.94 -3.40
N ALA A 78 24.71 28.97 -3.12
CA ALA A 78 23.46 28.86 -2.37
C ALA A 78 22.40 28.00 -3.10
N PHE A 79 22.37 28.06 -4.44
CA PHE A 79 21.48 27.23 -5.25
C PHE A 79 22.05 25.83 -5.56
N HIS A 80 23.32 25.56 -5.20
CA HIS A 80 23.97 24.25 -5.35
C HIS A 80 23.93 23.40 -4.07
N TYR A 81 23.69 23.98 -2.89
CA TYR A 81 23.71 23.27 -1.60
C TYR A 81 22.51 22.35 -1.29
N PRO A 82 21.24 22.65 -1.66
CA PRO A 82 20.16 21.68 -1.44
C PRO A 82 20.25 20.44 -2.34
N ALA A 83 21.02 20.50 -3.45
CA ALA A 83 21.20 19.38 -4.37
C ALA A 83 22.35 18.42 -3.98
N LYS A 84 23.17 18.76 -2.98
CA LYS A 84 24.32 17.96 -2.54
C LYS A 84 24.17 17.32 -1.15
N LEU A 85 23.28 17.83 -0.31
CA LEU A 85 23.05 17.31 1.05
C LEU A 85 21.91 16.26 1.12
N MET A 86 21.31 15.91 -0.02
CA MET A 86 20.24 14.92 -0.13
C MET A 86 20.62 13.93 -1.24
N GLY A 87 20.51 12.64 -0.93
CA GLY A 87 20.94 11.48 -1.72
C GLY A 87 20.87 11.58 -3.25
N SER A 88 21.95 11.10 -3.88
CA SER A 88 22.19 10.83 -5.30
C SER A 88 21.41 11.61 -6.40
N GLY A 89 21.84 12.84 -6.67
CA GLY A 89 22.28 13.24 -8.03
C GLY A 89 21.31 13.20 -9.23
N SER A 90 19.99 13.17 -9.05
CA SER A 90 19.03 13.19 -10.18
C SER A 90 17.75 14.05 -9.99
N TYR A 91 17.79 15.06 -9.12
CA TYR A 91 16.72 16.08 -9.02
C TYR A 91 16.85 17.20 -10.08
N GLN A 92 17.19 16.87 -11.34
CA GLN A 92 17.24 17.89 -12.41
C GLN A 92 16.01 17.90 -13.33
N ASP A 93 15.13 16.88 -13.27
CA ASP A 93 13.96 16.78 -14.15
C ASP A 93 12.60 16.60 -13.43
N ALA A 94 12.53 16.84 -12.12
CA ALA A 94 11.27 17.03 -11.41
C ALA A 94 11.04 18.52 -11.23
N GLY A 95 10.10 19.08 -11.99
CA GLY A 95 9.57 20.40 -11.73
C GLY A 95 9.26 20.53 -10.24
N THR A 96 9.76 21.62 -9.67
CA THR A 96 9.61 22.07 -8.29
C THR A 96 8.18 21.81 -7.79
N GLN A 97 8.00 20.72 -7.05
CA GLN A 97 6.81 20.43 -6.28
C GLN A 97 7.32 20.18 -4.86
N GLY A 98 7.31 21.23 -4.03
CA GLY A 98 7.32 21.06 -2.57
C GLY A 98 8.56 21.43 -1.76
N LEU A 99 9.42 22.38 -2.17
CA LEU A 99 10.52 22.90 -1.32
C LEU A 99 10.30 24.32 -0.81
N GLY A 100 9.05 24.76 -0.62
CA GLY A 100 8.79 26.00 0.12
C GLY A 100 7.31 26.35 0.18
N GLY A 101 6.78 26.47 1.40
CA GLY A 101 5.64 27.31 1.84
C GLY A 101 4.25 27.14 1.22
N ASN A 102 4.16 26.82 -0.06
CA ASN A 102 2.92 26.61 -0.80
C ASN A 102 2.96 25.20 -1.37
N MET A 103 2.37 24.28 -0.61
CA MET A 103 2.25 22.88 -1.01
C MET A 103 1.38 22.81 -2.27
N ALA A 104 2.01 22.47 -3.38
CA ALA A 104 1.35 22.31 -4.66
C ALA A 104 0.27 21.19 -4.60
N PRO A 105 -0.69 21.18 -5.53
CA PRO A 105 -1.87 20.31 -5.46
C PRO A 105 -1.49 18.85 -5.24
N GLN A 106 -2.13 18.21 -4.25
CA GLN A 106 -1.99 16.79 -3.91
C GLN A 106 -2.68 15.91 -4.96
N VAL A 107 -2.45 16.16 -6.25
CA VAL A 107 -3.04 15.38 -7.34
C VAL A 107 -1.99 14.34 -7.77
N PRO A 108 -2.30 13.03 -7.71
CA PRO A 108 -1.40 12.01 -8.25
C PRO A 108 -1.10 12.29 -9.72
N THR A 109 0.17 12.18 -10.10
CA THR A 109 0.60 12.35 -11.48
C THR A 109 1.10 11.03 -12.05
N PHE A 110 0.69 10.74 -13.28
CA PHE A 110 1.07 9.55 -14.02
C PHE A 110 1.86 9.96 -15.27
N LYS A 111 3.01 9.34 -15.48
CA LYS A 111 3.79 9.49 -16.71
C LYS A 111 4.10 8.12 -17.26
N SER A 112 3.71 7.84 -18.49
CA SER A 112 4.11 6.62 -19.19
C SER A 112 5.47 6.83 -19.85
N SER A 113 6.33 5.83 -19.76
CA SER A 113 7.62 5.79 -20.45
C SER A 113 7.91 4.35 -20.87
N GLY A 114 7.63 4.00 -22.12
CA GLY A 114 7.98 2.73 -22.75
C GLY A 114 7.57 1.51 -21.92
N ASP A 115 8.50 1.04 -21.08
CA ASP A 115 8.41 -0.19 -20.31
C ASP A 115 7.86 -0.01 -18.88
N PHE A 116 7.62 1.24 -18.44
CA PHE A 116 7.12 1.55 -17.09
C PHE A 116 6.17 2.74 -17.03
N VAL A 117 5.40 2.77 -15.94
CA VAL A 117 4.59 3.94 -15.54
C VAL A 117 5.24 4.56 -14.31
N THR A 118 5.53 5.85 -14.37
CA THR A 118 5.95 6.65 -13.22
C THR A 118 4.73 7.25 -12.53
N ILE A 119 4.63 7.03 -11.23
CA ILE A 119 3.61 7.59 -10.36
C ILE A 119 4.30 8.53 -9.39
N SER A 120 3.79 9.73 -9.22
CA SER A 120 4.27 10.68 -8.21
C SER A 120 3.12 11.26 -7.43
N HIS A 121 3.20 11.15 -6.11
CA HIS A 121 2.14 11.58 -5.22
C HIS A 121 2.69 11.83 -3.80
N ARG A 122 1.83 12.36 -2.94
CA ARG A 122 2.08 12.56 -1.52
C ARG A 122 0.85 12.13 -0.73
N GLU A 123 1.07 11.33 0.29
CA GLU A 123 0.02 10.72 1.12
C GLU A 123 0.28 10.98 2.60
N TYR A 124 -0.80 11.06 3.38
CA TYR A 124 -0.78 11.02 4.83
C TYR A 124 -0.81 9.56 5.27
N ILE A 125 0.07 9.18 6.19
CA ILE A 125 0.17 7.82 6.71
C ILE A 125 -0.67 7.68 7.98
N GLY A 126 -0.46 8.58 8.95
CA GLY A 126 -1.09 8.51 10.25
C GLY A 126 -0.50 9.50 11.24
N ASP A 127 -1.12 9.55 12.42
CA ASP A 127 -0.67 10.34 13.55
C ASP A 127 0.46 9.64 14.30
N LEU A 128 1.43 10.43 14.76
CA LEU A 128 2.51 9.99 15.62
C LEU A 128 2.13 10.28 17.06
N LEU A 129 2.05 9.20 17.85
CA LEU A 129 1.59 9.23 19.23
C LEU A 129 2.74 8.92 20.19
N SER A 130 2.78 9.59 21.35
CA SER A 130 3.74 9.29 22.41
C SER A 130 3.49 7.91 23.05
N SER A 131 4.43 7.45 23.87
CA SER A 131 4.28 6.19 24.61
C SER A 131 3.07 6.21 25.55
N ALA A 132 2.51 5.03 25.85
CA ALA A 132 1.50 4.87 26.88
C ALA A 132 2.05 5.16 28.30
N VAL A 133 3.37 5.09 28.47
CA VAL A 133 4.06 5.46 29.70
C VAL A 133 4.84 6.75 29.49
N ALA A 134 4.58 7.75 30.32
CA ALA A 134 5.19 9.08 30.19
C ALA A 134 6.73 9.00 30.23
N GLY A 135 7.39 9.66 29.29
CA GLY A 135 8.84 9.73 29.16
C GLY A 135 9.48 8.52 28.46
N GLU A 136 8.76 7.42 28.30
CA GLU A 136 9.32 6.18 27.74
C GLU A 136 9.54 6.23 26.24
N PHE A 137 10.38 5.32 25.76
CA PHE A 137 10.61 5.12 24.34
C PHE A 137 9.39 4.49 23.68
N ARG A 138 9.01 5.01 22.51
CA ARG A 138 8.06 4.36 21.60
C ARG A 138 8.54 4.58 20.18
N SER A 139 8.41 3.56 19.35
CA SER A 139 8.65 3.64 17.91
C SER A 139 7.64 2.81 17.14
N ASP A 140 7.30 3.28 15.94
CA ASP A 140 6.52 2.57 14.94
C ASP A 140 7.42 2.29 13.72
N THR A 141 7.25 1.10 13.11
CA THR A 141 8.04 0.65 11.96
C THR A 141 7.17 0.52 10.72
N PHE A 142 7.65 1.04 9.59
CA PHE A 142 6.94 1.09 8.31
C PHE A 142 7.76 0.43 7.19
N ALA A 143 7.17 -0.54 6.48
CA ALA A 143 7.86 -1.30 5.43
C ALA A 143 7.91 -0.53 4.10
N LEU A 144 9.09 -0.43 3.49
CA LEU A 144 9.30 0.35 2.26
C LEU A 144 8.98 -0.47 1.00
N ASN A 145 7.70 -0.79 0.81
CA ASN A 145 7.17 -1.41 -0.41
C ASN A 145 5.90 -0.68 -0.87
N PRO A 146 5.74 -0.32 -2.16
CA PRO A 146 4.56 0.40 -2.64
C PRO A 146 3.28 -0.43 -2.57
N GLY A 147 3.38 -1.74 -2.33
CA GLY A 147 2.27 -2.62 -2.03
C GLY A 147 1.95 -2.73 -0.53
N ASP A 148 2.64 -2.02 0.36
CA ASP A 148 2.30 -2.00 1.79
C ASP A 148 1.24 -0.93 2.10
N PRO A 149 0.03 -1.29 2.55
CA PRO A 149 -1.02 -0.32 2.84
C PRO A 149 -0.76 0.51 4.10
N ALA A 150 0.06 0.02 5.04
CA ALA A 150 0.43 0.79 6.24
C ALA A 150 1.34 1.97 5.88
N THR A 151 2.25 1.80 4.93
CA THR A 151 3.18 2.87 4.50
C THR A 151 2.63 3.69 3.33
N PHE A 152 1.85 3.09 2.43
CA PHE A 152 1.29 3.77 1.24
C PHE A 152 -0.20 3.46 1.05
N PRO A 153 -1.11 4.14 1.78
CA PRO A 153 -2.54 3.84 1.78
C PRO A 153 -3.23 3.90 0.42
N TRP A 154 -2.87 4.85 -0.45
CA TRP A 154 -3.45 4.99 -1.78
C TRP A 154 -2.65 4.23 -2.84
N LEU A 155 -1.32 4.33 -2.81
CA LEU A 155 -0.45 3.66 -3.80
C LEU A 155 -0.63 2.14 -3.81
N SER A 156 -0.79 1.53 -2.63
CA SER A 156 -0.90 0.08 -2.46
C SER A 156 -2.08 -0.52 -3.24
N ASN A 157 -3.22 0.16 -3.25
CA ASN A 157 -4.42 -0.27 -3.99
C ASN A 157 -4.17 -0.43 -5.50
N LEU A 158 -3.36 0.46 -6.06
CA LEU A 158 -3.01 0.46 -7.48
C LEU A 158 -1.88 -0.54 -7.77
N CYS A 159 -0.87 -0.57 -6.91
CA CYS A 159 0.35 -1.35 -7.14
C CYS A 159 0.14 -2.86 -6.99
N GLN A 160 -0.52 -3.30 -5.90
CA GLN A 160 -0.72 -4.73 -5.60
C GLN A 160 -1.45 -5.49 -6.72
N THR A 161 -2.23 -4.78 -7.51
CA THR A 161 -3.24 -5.37 -8.39
C THR A 161 -2.84 -5.30 -9.85
N SER A 162 -2.05 -4.28 -10.18
CA SER A 162 -1.78 -3.90 -11.56
C SER A 162 -0.33 -4.09 -11.97
N TYR A 163 0.63 -4.33 -11.05
CA TYR A 163 2.06 -4.39 -11.37
C TYR A 163 2.82 -5.45 -10.57
N GLN A 164 3.87 -6.04 -11.16
CA GLN A 164 4.72 -7.02 -10.47
C GLN A 164 5.96 -6.42 -9.81
N GLN A 165 6.52 -5.37 -10.42
CA GLN A 165 7.84 -4.86 -10.07
C GLN A 165 7.81 -3.35 -9.90
N TYR A 166 8.65 -2.85 -9.01
CA TYR A 166 8.76 -1.43 -8.74
C TYR A 166 10.20 -0.97 -8.56
N LYS A 167 10.37 0.34 -8.66
CA LYS A 167 11.62 1.04 -8.35
C LYS A 167 11.34 2.46 -7.90
N PHE A 168 11.79 2.83 -6.71
CA PHE A 168 11.73 4.23 -6.27
C PHE A 168 12.78 5.07 -6.99
N ASP A 169 12.36 6.24 -7.49
CA ASP A 169 13.25 7.28 -8.00
C ASP A 169 13.46 8.40 -6.97
N SER A 170 12.47 8.61 -6.10
CA SER A 170 12.55 9.53 -4.97
C SER A 170 11.56 9.06 -3.90
N LEU A 171 11.98 9.08 -2.64
CA LEU A 171 11.17 8.72 -1.49
C LEU A 171 11.63 9.56 -0.29
N VAL A 172 10.71 10.30 0.31
CA VAL A 172 10.97 11.17 1.45
C VAL A 172 9.80 11.08 2.41
N PHE A 173 10.10 10.84 3.68
CA PHE A 173 9.14 10.97 4.76
C PHE A 173 9.25 12.37 5.37
N SER A 174 8.11 12.96 5.70
CA SER A 174 8.03 14.28 6.32
C SER A 174 7.19 14.17 7.57
N VAL A 175 7.76 14.61 8.69
CA VAL A 175 7.06 14.77 9.95
C VAL A 175 6.61 16.20 10.03
N LYS A 176 5.31 16.41 10.22
CA LYS A 176 4.75 17.71 10.56
C LYS A 176 4.42 17.72 12.03
N SER A 177 5.04 18.61 12.77
CA SER A 177 4.74 18.82 14.17
C SER A 177 3.33 19.38 14.34
N THR A 178 2.59 18.79 15.28
CA THR A 178 1.37 19.37 15.85
C THR A 178 1.63 19.92 17.26
N SER A 179 2.86 19.78 17.75
CA SER A 179 3.29 20.17 19.09
C SER A 179 3.69 21.64 19.16
N GLY A 180 3.22 22.35 20.19
CA GLY A 180 3.65 23.71 20.49
C GLY A 180 5.02 23.77 21.18
N ASP A 181 5.71 24.90 21.02
CA ASP A 181 6.98 25.20 21.72
C ASP A 181 6.78 25.59 23.20
N SER A 182 5.54 25.86 23.63
CA SER A 182 5.21 26.35 24.97
C SER A 182 4.73 25.22 25.87
N LEU A 183 5.48 24.94 26.94
CA LEU A 183 5.14 23.92 27.93
C LEU A 183 4.49 24.58 29.16
N ASN A 184 3.27 24.16 29.53
CA ASN A 184 2.66 24.50 30.82
C ASN A 184 2.78 23.29 31.77
N SER A 185 4.01 22.91 32.08
CA SER A 185 4.34 21.77 32.95
C SER A 185 5.51 22.13 33.86
N THR A 186 5.56 21.51 35.05
CA THR A 186 6.65 21.66 36.02
C THR A 186 7.95 20.98 35.58
N ASN A 187 7.89 20.07 34.61
CA ASN A 187 9.05 19.42 34.02
C ASN A 187 9.37 20.09 32.68
N THR A 188 10.58 20.62 32.50
CA THR A 188 11.00 21.36 31.30
C THR A 188 11.53 20.45 30.17
N ALA A 189 11.61 19.13 30.38
CA ALA A 189 12.04 18.19 29.35
C ALA A 189 10.92 17.94 28.33
N LEU A 190 11.06 18.53 27.13
CA LEU A 190 10.13 18.36 26.00
C LEU A 190 10.19 16.97 25.37
N GLY A 191 11.28 16.22 25.57
CA GLY A 191 11.55 14.98 24.85
C GLY A 191 12.16 15.21 23.47
N SER A 192 12.25 14.15 22.68
CA SER A 192 12.79 14.18 21.32
C SER A 192 12.01 13.24 20.41
N VAL A 193 11.83 13.66 19.16
CA VAL A 193 11.31 12.83 18.08
C VAL A 193 12.47 12.45 17.17
N PHE A 194 12.47 11.22 16.70
CA PHE A 194 13.56 10.70 15.88
C PHE A 194 13.05 9.70 14.87
N GLY A 195 13.82 9.50 13.80
CA GLY A 195 13.58 8.41 12.88
C GLY A 195 14.79 8.13 12.00
N ALA A 196 14.82 6.91 11.48
CA ALA A 196 15.89 6.41 10.64
C ALA A 196 15.40 5.31 9.70
N ILE A 197 16.20 5.02 8.68
CA ILE A 197 15.93 3.95 7.72
C ILE A 197 16.91 2.81 7.96
N SER A 198 16.41 1.60 8.19
CA SER A 198 17.19 0.39 8.02
C SER A 198 16.97 -0.17 6.61
N TYR A 199 18.04 -0.39 5.87
CA TYR A 199 17.97 -0.96 4.51
C TYR A 199 17.96 -2.49 4.51
N ASP A 200 18.36 -3.13 5.61
CA ASP A 200 18.18 -4.57 5.77
C ASP A 200 16.83 -4.84 6.43
N PHE A 201 15.92 -5.46 5.67
CA PHE A 201 14.60 -5.81 6.18
C PHE A 201 14.63 -6.98 7.16
N ASN A 202 15.67 -7.83 7.13
CA ASN A 202 15.80 -8.99 8.01
C ASN A 202 16.45 -8.64 9.35
N ASP A 203 17.04 -7.45 9.49
CA ASP A 203 17.55 -7.00 10.78
C ASP A 203 16.41 -6.78 11.77
N GLU A 204 16.72 -6.81 13.06
CA GLU A 204 15.76 -6.50 14.13
C GLU A 204 15.33 -5.02 14.07
N ASP A 205 14.15 -4.72 14.60
CA ASP A 205 13.67 -3.33 14.69
C ASP A 205 14.51 -2.55 15.71
N MET A 206 14.78 -1.28 15.43
CA MET A 206 15.52 -0.43 16.36
C MET A 206 14.65 -0.12 17.56
N THR A 207 15.10 -0.48 18.76
CA THR A 207 14.30 -0.38 20.00
C THR A 207 14.82 0.68 20.96
N THR A 208 15.95 1.31 20.65
CA THR A 208 16.52 2.38 21.49
C THR A 208 16.83 3.64 20.71
N LYS A 209 16.71 4.80 21.38
CA LYS A 209 17.12 6.09 20.80
C LYS A 209 18.60 6.09 20.40
N THR A 210 19.45 5.40 21.16
CA THR A 210 20.88 5.30 20.88
C THR A 210 21.14 4.57 19.56
N GLU A 211 20.42 3.47 19.29
CA GLU A 211 20.50 2.78 17.99
C GLU A 211 20.07 3.69 16.84
N ILE A 212 18.91 4.36 16.99
CA ILE A 212 18.37 5.22 15.95
C ILE A 212 19.32 6.39 15.67
N ALA A 213 19.79 7.10 16.70
CA ALA A 213 20.64 8.28 16.53
C ALA A 213 22.03 7.97 15.97
N ASN A 214 22.51 6.73 16.09
CA ASN A 214 23.78 6.28 15.52
C ASN A 214 23.64 5.59 14.16
N SER A 215 22.42 5.49 13.64
CA SER A 215 22.17 4.92 12.32
C SER A 215 22.32 5.97 11.21
N ASP A 216 22.65 5.49 10.00
CA ASP A 216 22.77 6.34 8.83
C ASP A 216 21.43 6.98 8.45
N TRP A 217 21.49 8.23 8.01
CA TRP A 217 20.31 9.02 7.63
C TRP A 217 19.30 9.23 8.76
N SER A 218 19.72 9.02 10.00
CA SER A 218 18.90 9.34 11.17
C SER A 218 18.67 10.84 11.30
N ARG A 219 17.50 11.17 11.84
CA ARG A 219 17.17 12.51 12.29
C ARG A 219 16.66 12.46 13.71
N VAL A 220 17.09 13.44 14.50
CA VAL A 220 16.60 13.71 15.84
C VAL A 220 16.24 15.18 15.89
N ALA A 221 15.02 15.48 16.33
CA ALA A 221 14.48 16.83 16.42
C ALA A 221 13.69 17.00 17.72
N LYS A 222 13.41 18.27 18.05
CA LYS A 222 12.43 18.59 19.09
C LYS A 222 11.02 18.27 18.57
N PRO A 223 10.06 17.87 19.42
CA PRO A 223 8.71 17.51 18.97
C PRO A 223 7.97 18.63 18.22
N SER A 224 8.31 19.89 18.51
CA SER A 224 7.71 21.07 17.90
C SER A 224 8.28 21.44 16.52
N GLU A 225 9.29 20.72 16.02
CA GLU A 225 9.95 21.00 14.75
C GLU A 225 9.52 20.02 13.66
N ASP A 226 9.22 20.56 12.48
CA ASP A 226 9.03 19.78 11.26
C ASP A 226 10.38 19.28 10.74
N PHE A 227 10.46 18.02 10.35
CA PHE A 227 11.67 17.49 9.73
C PHE A 227 11.38 16.43 8.66
N MET A 228 12.40 16.15 7.86
CA MET A 228 12.31 15.21 6.74
C MET A 228 13.38 14.12 6.86
N ILE A 229 12.98 12.90 6.49
CA ILE A 229 13.84 11.72 6.41
C ILE A 229 13.89 11.29 4.94
N PRO A 230 14.95 11.69 4.19
CA PRO A 230 15.14 11.25 2.83
C PRO A 230 15.61 9.79 2.80
N VAL A 231 15.08 9.01 1.86
CA VAL A 231 15.50 7.62 1.64
C VAL A 231 16.46 7.55 0.46
N GLU A 232 17.60 6.89 0.63
CA GLU A 232 18.54 6.64 -0.45
C GLU A 232 18.00 5.54 -1.37
N VAL A 233 17.79 5.88 -2.63
CA VAL A 233 17.16 4.99 -3.63
C VAL A 233 18.10 4.67 -4.80
N LYS A 234 19.41 4.90 -4.63
CA LYS A 234 20.40 4.62 -5.66
C LYS A 234 20.49 3.13 -5.93
N SER A 235 20.29 2.77 -7.19
CA SER A 235 20.18 1.37 -7.64
C SER A 235 21.43 0.52 -7.47
N LYS A 236 22.58 1.14 -7.18
CA LYS A 236 23.84 0.45 -6.88
C LYS A 236 24.01 0.12 -5.38
N GLN A 237 23.19 0.73 -4.53
CA GLN A 237 23.23 0.55 -3.07
C GLN A 237 22.09 -0.34 -2.57
N THR A 238 21.19 -0.77 -3.45
CA THR A 238 20.13 -1.73 -3.16
C THR A 238 20.64 -3.15 -3.29
N GLY A 239 20.19 -4.07 -2.41
CA GLY A 239 20.67 -5.46 -2.36
C GLY A 239 20.54 -6.23 -3.67
N LEU A 240 19.54 -5.92 -4.50
CA LEU A 240 19.45 -6.41 -5.88
C LEU A 240 20.14 -5.44 -6.82
N ASN A 241 21.24 -5.89 -7.42
CA ASN A 241 22.10 -5.13 -8.34
C ASN A 241 21.28 -4.66 -9.57
N GLY A 242 20.73 -3.45 -9.51
CA GLY A 242 19.77 -2.91 -10.48
C GLY A 242 18.59 -2.13 -9.87
N GLY A 243 18.35 -2.30 -8.56
CA GLY A 243 17.33 -1.58 -7.79
C GLY A 243 15.89 -1.85 -8.20
N MET A 244 15.64 -3.00 -8.82
CA MET A 244 14.28 -3.46 -9.13
C MET A 244 13.86 -4.46 -8.06
N LEU A 245 12.72 -4.21 -7.43
CA LEU A 245 12.14 -5.04 -6.38
C LEU A 245 10.75 -5.51 -6.81
N TYR A 246 10.25 -6.56 -6.15
CA TYR A 246 8.90 -7.07 -6.40
C TYR A 246 7.86 -6.39 -5.50
N VAL A 247 6.69 -6.10 -6.06
CA VAL A 247 5.56 -5.56 -5.29
C VAL A 247 5.04 -6.66 -4.35
N ALA A 248 4.97 -6.35 -3.06
CA ALA A 248 4.34 -7.24 -2.09
C ALA A 248 2.82 -7.20 -2.28
N ASN A 249 2.18 -8.36 -2.36
CA ASN A 249 0.75 -8.46 -2.67
C ASN A 249 -0.12 -8.76 -1.43
N GLN A 250 0.50 -8.90 -0.26
CA GLN A 250 -0.11 -9.22 1.03
C GLN A 250 0.80 -8.65 2.14
N PRO A 251 0.28 -8.38 3.36
CA PRO A 251 1.11 -7.94 4.49
C PRO A 251 2.20 -8.96 4.86
N ASN A 252 1.99 -10.24 4.52
CA ASN A 252 2.97 -11.30 4.68
C ASN A 252 3.55 -11.73 3.33
N LEU A 253 4.87 -11.78 3.25
CA LEU A 253 5.56 -12.34 2.10
C LEU A 253 5.31 -13.86 1.99
N PRO A 254 5.34 -14.44 0.78
CA PRO A 254 5.25 -15.89 0.60
C PRO A 254 6.27 -16.62 1.48
N SER A 255 5.93 -17.80 2.00
CA SER A 255 6.87 -18.57 2.81
C SER A 255 8.13 -18.93 2.03
N ASN A 256 9.27 -18.94 2.70
CA ASN A 256 10.59 -19.30 2.14
C ASN A 256 11.11 -18.36 1.03
N VAL A 257 10.63 -17.11 0.96
CA VAL A 257 11.24 -16.09 0.08
C VAL A 257 12.05 -15.10 0.89
N ASP A 258 13.15 -14.62 0.31
CA ASP A 258 13.97 -13.59 0.93
C ASP A 258 13.26 -12.22 0.86
N PRO A 259 12.94 -11.58 2.00
CA PRO A 259 12.33 -10.26 2.04
C PRO A 259 13.09 -9.17 1.31
N LYS A 260 14.42 -9.31 1.17
CA LYS A 260 15.28 -8.36 0.45
C LYS A 260 14.95 -8.24 -1.05
N THR A 261 14.19 -9.19 -1.59
CA THR A 261 13.72 -9.14 -2.98
C THR A 261 12.45 -8.31 -3.17
N TYR A 262 11.74 -8.03 -2.08
CA TYR A 262 10.49 -7.28 -2.06
C TYR A 262 10.65 -5.93 -1.38
N MET A 263 11.35 -5.86 -0.25
CA MET A 263 11.41 -4.66 0.59
C MET A 263 12.66 -3.85 0.28
N LEU A 264 12.53 -2.52 0.14
CA LEU A 264 13.69 -1.63 0.05
C LEU A 264 14.40 -1.50 1.42
N GLY A 265 13.62 -1.62 2.49
CA GLY A 265 14.04 -1.40 3.87
C GLY A 265 12.82 -1.15 4.75
N LYS A 266 13.05 -0.58 5.92
CA LYS A 266 12.05 -0.18 6.90
C LYS A 266 12.40 1.18 7.51
N LEU A 267 11.39 2.03 7.66
CA LEU A 267 11.49 3.28 8.41
C LEU A 267 11.10 2.98 9.86
N THR A 268 11.94 3.35 10.81
CA THR A 268 11.57 3.42 12.22
C THR A 268 11.47 4.88 12.62
N ILE A 269 10.32 5.26 13.18
CA ILE A 269 10.07 6.62 13.67
C ILE A 269 9.47 6.55 15.06
N GLY A 270 9.87 7.44 15.95
CA GLY A 270 9.46 7.36 17.33
C GLY A 270 9.77 8.60 18.14
N SER A 271 9.55 8.47 19.44
CA SER A 271 9.80 9.51 20.42
C SER A 271 10.31 8.92 21.74
N GLN A 272 10.99 9.76 22.51
CA GLN A 272 11.40 9.45 23.88
C GLN A 272 11.41 10.74 24.71
N GLY A 273 11.02 10.67 25.98
CA GLY A 273 11.04 11.80 26.91
C GLY A 273 9.84 12.73 26.80
N LEU A 274 8.81 12.38 26.02
CA LEU A 274 7.54 13.11 25.97
C LEU A 274 6.74 12.87 27.26
N GLN A 275 6.22 13.93 27.88
CA GLN A 275 5.51 13.82 29.17
C GLN A 275 4.06 13.35 29.04
N GLY A 276 3.42 13.63 27.90
CA GLY A 276 2.06 13.16 27.63
C GLY A 276 2.04 11.66 27.32
N THR A 277 1.01 10.96 27.77
CA THR A 277 0.75 9.55 27.45
C THR A 277 -0.21 9.45 26.27
N GLU A 278 0.18 8.70 25.22
CA GLU A 278 -0.62 8.52 23.99
C GLU A 278 -1.07 9.82 23.32
N VAL A 279 -0.27 10.89 23.44
CA VAL A 279 -0.58 12.19 22.88
C VAL A 279 -0.04 12.30 21.46
N ASN A 280 -0.88 12.78 20.54
CA ASN A 280 -0.45 13.14 19.19
C ASN A 280 0.55 14.30 19.24
N PHE A 281 1.76 14.06 18.74
CA PHE A 281 2.81 15.07 18.67
C PHE A 281 3.15 15.48 17.22
N GLY A 282 2.60 14.79 16.22
CA GLY A 282 2.80 15.12 14.82
C GLY A 282 2.09 14.18 13.85
N GLU A 283 2.18 14.53 12.58
CA GLU A 283 1.65 13.76 11.46
C GLU A 283 2.80 13.20 10.60
N LEU A 284 2.67 11.95 10.17
CA LEU A 284 3.60 11.35 9.22
C LEU A 284 3.05 11.41 7.79
N TRP A 285 3.86 11.97 6.89
CA TRP A 285 3.55 12.08 5.46
C TRP A 285 4.64 11.41 4.64
N VAL A 286 4.26 10.83 3.49
CA VAL A 286 5.20 10.26 2.52
C VAL A 286 5.05 10.96 1.17
N SER A 287 6.17 11.38 0.59
CA SER A 287 6.25 11.90 -0.77
C SER A 287 7.12 10.97 -1.60
N TYR A 288 6.61 10.52 -2.74
CA TYR A 288 7.31 9.52 -3.54
C TYR A 288 7.17 9.77 -5.04
N LYS A 289 8.17 9.25 -5.76
CA LYS A 289 8.16 9.00 -7.20
C LYS A 289 8.60 7.57 -7.42
N VAL A 290 7.69 6.75 -7.94
CA VAL A 290 7.93 5.31 -8.15
C VAL A 290 7.70 4.96 -9.61
N ARG A 291 8.52 4.06 -10.14
CA ARG A 291 8.35 3.43 -11.44
C ARG A 291 7.79 2.04 -11.25
N MET A 292 6.67 1.77 -11.91
CA MET A 292 5.98 0.49 -11.89
C MET A 292 6.20 -0.24 -13.22
N TYR A 293 6.55 -1.51 -13.14
CA TYR A 293 6.92 -2.36 -14.28
C TYR A 293 6.05 -3.61 -14.32
N LYS A 294 5.99 -4.19 -15.52
CA LYS A 294 5.31 -5.47 -15.80
C LYS A 294 3.86 -5.45 -15.31
N PRO A 295 2.96 -4.80 -16.08
CA PRO A 295 1.55 -4.80 -15.74
C PRO A 295 1.01 -6.22 -15.64
N THR A 296 0.15 -6.46 -14.65
CA THR A 296 -0.54 -7.74 -14.46
C THR A 296 -2.02 -7.54 -14.33
N MET A 297 -2.79 -8.50 -14.85
CA MET A 297 -4.21 -8.59 -14.58
C MET A 297 -4.42 -9.44 -13.32
N SER A 298 -4.99 -8.80 -12.30
CA SER A 298 -5.52 -9.33 -11.04
C SER A 298 -4.86 -10.57 -10.42
N LYS A 299 -4.25 -10.32 -9.25
CA LYS A 299 -4.66 -11.04 -8.03
C LYS A 299 -5.97 -10.38 -7.54
N PRO A 300 -6.95 -11.10 -6.97
CA PRO A 300 -8.31 -10.59 -6.78
C PRO A 300 -8.35 -9.24 -6.06
N LEU A 301 -9.06 -8.28 -6.68
CA LEU A 301 -9.02 -6.83 -6.48
C LEU A 301 -10.13 -6.31 -5.56
N SER A 302 -10.59 -7.11 -4.62
CA SER A 302 -11.60 -6.66 -3.67
C SER A 302 -11.18 -7.10 -2.29
N GLN A 303 -10.85 -6.14 -1.43
CA GLN A 303 -10.82 -6.37 0.02
C GLN A 303 -12.22 -6.71 0.56
N ALA A 304 -13.28 -6.84 -0.25
CA ALA A 304 -14.41 -7.63 0.20
C ALA A 304 -13.91 -9.08 0.34
N LEU A 305 -13.59 -9.45 1.56
CA LEU A 305 -13.38 -10.85 1.89
C LEU A 305 -14.69 -11.57 1.59
N VAL A 306 -14.70 -12.33 0.49
CA VAL A 306 -15.85 -13.10 0.03
C VAL A 306 -15.53 -14.58 0.13
N PHE A 307 -16.48 -15.32 0.67
CA PHE A 307 -16.53 -16.77 0.56
C PHE A 307 -17.86 -17.14 -0.07
N THR A 308 -17.84 -17.88 -1.16
CA THR A 308 -19.04 -18.50 -1.68
C THR A 308 -18.73 -19.94 -2.08
N GLN A 309 -19.59 -20.85 -1.65
CA GLN A 309 -19.42 -22.27 -1.93
C GLN A 309 -20.77 -22.95 -2.07
N THR A 310 -20.90 -23.75 -3.13
CA THR A 310 -22.03 -24.66 -3.30
C THR A 310 -21.62 -26.08 -2.92
N ARG A 311 -22.45 -26.75 -2.12
CA ARG A 311 -22.19 -28.08 -1.58
C ARG A 311 -23.39 -28.99 -1.71
N SER A 312 -23.13 -30.29 -1.84
CA SER A 312 -24.14 -31.35 -1.90
C SER A 312 -23.98 -32.31 -0.72
N ALA A 313 -24.79 -33.38 -0.69
CA ALA A 313 -24.85 -34.33 0.42
C ALA A 313 -25.19 -33.65 1.76
N VAL A 314 -26.13 -32.70 1.73
CA VAL A 314 -26.68 -32.08 2.94
C VAL A 314 -27.49 -33.12 3.69
N THR A 315 -27.18 -33.30 4.97
CA THR A 315 -27.92 -34.18 5.88
C THR A 315 -28.12 -33.51 7.23
N GLY A 316 -28.95 -34.06 8.11
CA GLY A 316 -29.11 -33.55 9.47
C GLY A 316 -27.80 -33.51 10.27
N ASN A 317 -26.83 -34.37 9.91
CA ASN A 317 -25.51 -34.40 10.54
C ASN A 317 -24.44 -33.61 9.76
N ALA A 318 -24.77 -33.13 8.56
CA ALA A 318 -23.89 -32.37 7.68
C ALA A 318 -24.68 -31.22 7.03
N PRO A 319 -25.14 -30.22 7.80
CA PRO A 319 -25.99 -29.15 7.31
C PRO A 319 -25.31 -28.32 6.21
N LEU A 320 -23.99 -28.16 6.24
CA LEU A 320 -23.23 -27.45 5.21
C LEU A 320 -22.87 -28.34 4.00
N GLY A 321 -23.26 -29.61 4.00
CA GLY A 321 -22.93 -30.59 2.97
C GLY A 321 -21.51 -31.15 3.08
N LEU A 322 -21.30 -32.36 2.57
CA LEU A 322 -20.02 -33.08 2.61
C LEU A 322 -19.17 -32.87 1.34
N ASP A 323 -19.84 -32.71 0.21
CA ASP A 323 -19.19 -32.66 -1.10
C ASP A 323 -19.22 -31.24 -1.67
N ILE A 324 -18.12 -30.83 -2.28
CA ILE A 324 -18.06 -29.57 -3.04
C ILE A 324 -18.67 -29.82 -4.41
N VAL A 325 -19.67 -29.03 -4.78
CA VAL A 325 -20.15 -28.99 -6.16
C VAL A 325 -19.24 -28.02 -6.91
N LEU A 326 -18.41 -28.55 -7.79
CA LEU A 326 -17.54 -27.75 -8.65
C LEU A 326 -18.41 -26.91 -9.60
N ASN A 327 -18.49 -25.61 -9.35
CA ASN A 327 -19.11 -24.64 -10.22
C ASN A 327 -18.19 -23.42 -10.37
N ASP A 328 -18.42 -22.62 -11.41
CA ASP A 328 -17.64 -21.39 -11.68
C ASP A 328 -17.82 -20.31 -10.60
N HIS A 329 -18.72 -20.54 -9.65
CA HIS A 329 -19.05 -19.57 -8.61
C HIS A 329 -18.25 -19.76 -7.32
N ASN A 330 -17.65 -20.93 -7.06
CA ASN A 330 -16.89 -21.15 -5.82
C ASN A 330 -15.69 -20.19 -5.69
N SER A 331 -15.64 -19.41 -4.62
CA SER A 331 -14.53 -18.49 -4.32
C SER A 331 -14.27 -18.44 -2.82
N ASP A 332 -13.01 -18.48 -2.39
CA ASP A 332 -12.64 -18.32 -0.99
C ASP A 332 -11.44 -17.40 -0.83
N SER A 333 -11.70 -16.14 -0.48
CA SER A 333 -10.66 -15.19 -0.08
C SER A 333 -10.50 -15.08 1.45
N VAL A 334 -11.42 -15.65 2.23
CA VAL A 334 -11.42 -15.57 3.69
C VAL A 334 -10.59 -16.70 4.32
N GLY A 335 -10.46 -17.84 3.63
CA GLY A 335 -9.85 -19.05 4.16
C GLY A 335 -10.82 -19.84 5.02
N VAL A 336 -12.09 -19.95 4.61
CA VAL A 336 -13.09 -20.73 5.35
C VAL A 336 -12.86 -22.22 5.12
N GLN A 337 -12.77 -22.98 6.20
CA GLN A 337 -12.76 -24.44 6.18
C GLN A 337 -14.09 -24.96 6.75
N ILE A 338 -14.70 -25.92 6.05
CA ILE A 338 -15.88 -26.61 6.57
C ILE A 338 -15.40 -27.86 7.28
N ALA A 339 -15.52 -27.87 8.60
CA ALA A 339 -15.03 -28.92 9.49
C ALA A 339 -16.19 -29.72 10.11
N ASN A 340 -15.82 -30.72 10.92
CA ASN A 340 -16.75 -31.59 11.66
C ASN A 340 -17.87 -32.16 10.79
N ALA A 341 -17.48 -32.79 9.67
CA ALA A 341 -18.40 -33.41 8.72
C ALA A 341 -19.50 -32.45 8.22
N GLY A 342 -19.18 -31.18 7.97
CA GLY A 342 -20.15 -30.24 7.41
C GLY A 342 -20.98 -29.49 8.44
N GLN A 343 -20.53 -29.41 9.70
CA GLN A 343 -21.26 -28.71 10.77
C GLN A 343 -20.66 -27.36 11.15
N VAL A 344 -19.37 -27.16 10.90
CA VAL A 344 -18.64 -26.00 11.41
C VAL A 344 -18.01 -25.23 10.26
N LEU A 345 -18.30 -23.93 10.19
CA LEU A 345 -17.53 -22.97 9.40
C LEU A 345 -16.37 -22.50 10.28
N GLN A 346 -15.16 -22.93 9.98
CA GLN A 346 -13.93 -22.50 10.65
C GLN A 346 -13.25 -21.42 9.82
N PHE A 347 -12.84 -20.34 10.46
CA PHE A 347 -12.19 -19.22 9.80
C PHE A 347 -10.68 -19.25 10.02
N SER A 348 -9.90 -19.04 8.96
CA SER A 348 -8.44 -19.02 9.08
C SER A 348 -7.96 -17.73 9.75
N PRO A 349 -7.22 -17.81 10.87
CA PRO A 349 -6.71 -16.63 11.56
C PRO A 349 -5.73 -15.79 10.72
N LYS A 350 -5.12 -16.40 9.69
CA LYS A 350 -4.05 -15.77 8.89
C LYS A 350 -4.55 -14.79 7.82
N ARG A 351 -5.86 -14.71 7.59
CA ARG A 351 -6.44 -13.94 6.46
C ARG A 351 -7.49 -12.92 6.89
N MET A 352 -7.74 -12.77 8.19
CA MET A 352 -8.81 -11.94 8.71
C MET A 352 -8.28 -10.75 9.50
N MET A 353 -8.89 -9.57 9.29
CA MET A 353 -8.59 -8.37 10.08
C MET A 353 -9.45 -8.36 11.34
N ASN A 354 -8.84 -8.12 12.50
CA ASN A 354 -9.54 -7.99 13.77
C ASN A 354 -10.61 -6.88 13.69
N GLY A 355 -11.81 -7.14 14.22
CA GLY A 355 -12.94 -6.21 14.21
C GLY A 355 -13.75 -6.18 12.91
N SER A 356 -13.43 -7.03 11.93
CA SER A 356 -14.18 -7.09 10.66
C SER A 356 -15.59 -7.64 10.86
N THR A 357 -16.57 -7.01 10.20
CA THR A 357 -17.97 -7.44 10.21
C THR A 357 -18.31 -8.18 8.92
N PHE A 358 -19.03 -9.28 9.04
CA PHE A 358 -19.43 -10.13 7.93
C PHE A 358 -20.94 -10.31 7.89
N LEU A 359 -21.48 -10.40 6.68
CA LEU A 359 -22.82 -10.89 6.42
C LEU A 359 -22.68 -12.30 5.84
N LEU A 360 -23.20 -13.29 6.57
CA LEU A 360 -23.27 -14.68 6.14
C LEU A 360 -24.70 -15.02 5.77
N HIS A 361 -24.86 -15.59 4.59
CA HIS A 361 -26.11 -16.08 4.06
C HIS A 361 -25.92 -17.55 3.66
N ILE A 362 -26.67 -18.43 4.30
CA ILE A 362 -26.70 -19.85 4.00
C ILE A 362 -28.07 -20.18 3.45
N ARG A 363 -28.12 -20.83 2.29
CA ARG A 363 -29.35 -21.21 1.63
C ARG A 363 -29.34 -22.68 1.28
N TRP A 364 -30.33 -23.41 1.77
CA TRP A 364 -30.60 -24.80 1.41
C TRP A 364 -31.69 -24.84 0.34
N LEU A 365 -31.47 -25.64 -0.70
CA LEU A 365 -32.38 -25.83 -1.83
C LEU A 365 -32.63 -27.33 -2.01
N GLY A 366 -33.89 -27.76 -2.14
CA GLY A 366 -34.19 -29.16 -2.44
C GLY A 366 -35.66 -29.45 -2.70
N ALA A 367 -35.95 -30.69 -3.10
CA ALA A 367 -37.24 -31.10 -3.68
C ALA A 367 -38.33 -31.51 -2.67
N GLN A 368 -38.11 -31.33 -1.36
CA GLN A 368 -39.08 -31.71 -0.31
C GLN A 368 -39.24 -30.63 0.75
N THR A 369 -40.35 -30.68 1.50
CA THR A 369 -40.69 -29.73 2.57
C THR A 369 -39.55 -29.61 3.59
N ALA A 370 -38.97 -28.41 3.71
CA ALA A 370 -38.04 -28.10 4.78
C ALA A 370 -38.79 -28.06 6.11
N LEU A 371 -38.45 -28.94 7.06
CA LEU A 371 -39.00 -28.87 8.42
C LEU A 371 -38.19 -27.85 9.22
N GLY A 372 -38.88 -27.00 9.98
CA GLY A 372 -38.29 -25.84 10.65
C GLY A 372 -37.60 -26.17 11.98
N GLY A 373 -36.44 -25.57 12.20
CA GLY A 373 -35.68 -25.65 13.45
C GLY A 373 -34.19 -25.73 13.17
N LEU A 374 -33.56 -24.60 12.82
CA LEU A 374 -32.11 -24.50 12.76
C LEU A 374 -31.65 -23.74 13.99
N SER A 375 -30.67 -24.31 14.72
CA SER A 375 -30.03 -23.63 15.84
C SER A 375 -28.66 -23.12 15.41
N PHE A 376 -28.38 -21.88 15.75
CA PHE A 376 -27.08 -21.26 15.54
C PHE A 376 -26.46 -21.06 16.90
N VAL A 377 -25.29 -21.67 17.10
CA VAL A 377 -24.47 -21.45 18.27
C VAL A 377 -23.25 -20.65 17.81
N PRO A 378 -23.31 -19.29 17.82
CA PRO A 378 -22.13 -18.49 17.58
C PRO A 378 -21.14 -18.69 18.73
N PHE A 379 -19.84 -18.73 18.43
CA PHE A 379 -18.79 -18.70 19.44
C PHE A 379 -18.12 -17.33 19.43
N SER A 380 -18.68 -16.36 20.16
CA SER A 380 -18.02 -15.12 20.61
C SER A 380 -19.04 -14.23 21.33
N ASP A 381 -18.60 -13.56 22.40
CA ASP A 381 -19.37 -12.61 23.22
C ASP A 381 -19.87 -11.35 22.47
N ASP A 382 -19.56 -11.20 21.17
CA ASP A 382 -19.81 -9.98 20.36
C ASP A 382 -20.72 -10.26 19.14
N TYR A 383 -21.78 -11.02 19.36
CA TYR A 383 -22.79 -11.36 18.36
C TYR A 383 -23.90 -10.29 18.28
N ASP A 384 -24.00 -9.60 17.13
CA ASP A 384 -24.96 -8.50 16.94
C ASP A 384 -26.39 -9.01 16.69
N SER A 385 -26.60 -9.97 15.78
CA SER A 385 -27.88 -10.69 15.57
C SER A 385 -27.84 -11.74 14.43
N ALA A 386 -28.70 -12.78 14.49
CA ALA A 386 -29.13 -13.51 13.30
C ALA A 386 -30.63 -13.44 13.13
N THR A 387 -31.03 -13.39 11.86
CA THR A 387 -32.43 -13.49 11.46
C THR A 387 -32.59 -14.77 10.65
N ILE A 388 -33.34 -15.72 11.21
CA ILE A 388 -33.68 -16.97 10.53
C ILE A 388 -34.92 -16.70 9.68
N HIS A 389 -34.78 -16.82 8.35
CA HIS A 389 -35.90 -16.76 7.43
C HIS A 389 -36.30 -18.18 7.04
N SER A 390 -37.17 -18.80 7.83
CA SER A 390 -37.83 -20.05 7.43
C SER A 390 -39.11 -19.73 6.65
N PRO A 391 -39.40 -20.43 5.54
CA PRO A 391 -40.72 -20.34 4.92
C PRO A 391 -41.77 -20.79 5.95
N ALA A 392 -42.84 -19.99 6.08
CA ALA A 392 -43.99 -20.38 6.87
C ALA A 392 -44.55 -21.71 6.32
N SER A 393 -44.86 -22.62 7.24
CA SER A 393 -45.33 -23.97 6.97
C SER A 393 -46.54 -24.02 6.01
N ALA A 394 -46.30 -24.06 4.70
CA ALA A 394 -47.19 -24.62 3.68
C ALA A 394 -46.55 -24.54 2.28
N VAL A 395 -46.17 -25.70 1.75
CA VAL A 395 -46.16 -26.10 0.33
C VAL A 395 -45.77 -25.03 -0.71
N VAL A 396 -44.51 -25.05 -1.16
CA VAL A 396 -44.14 -24.62 -2.51
C VAL A 396 -43.13 -25.63 -3.08
N SER A 397 -43.30 -25.99 -4.34
CA SER A 397 -42.50 -26.96 -5.12
C SER A 397 -41.01 -26.64 -5.28
N ASP A 398 -40.52 -25.63 -4.56
CA ASP A 398 -39.14 -25.21 -4.48
C ASP A 398 -38.86 -24.78 -3.02
N SER A 399 -38.62 -25.77 -2.16
CA SER A 399 -38.55 -25.57 -0.70
C SER A 399 -37.17 -25.07 -0.30
N ALA A 400 -36.95 -23.76 -0.44
CA ALA A 400 -35.74 -23.11 0.02
C ALA A 400 -35.84 -22.75 1.52
N CYS A 401 -34.81 -23.05 2.30
CA CYS A 401 -34.62 -22.47 3.63
C CYS A 401 -33.36 -21.61 3.60
N SER A 402 -33.37 -20.45 4.27
CA SER A 402 -32.18 -19.61 4.33
C SER A 402 -31.99 -19.01 5.71
N VAL A 403 -30.73 -18.84 6.08
CA VAL A 403 -30.35 -18.11 7.29
C VAL A 403 -29.41 -17.00 6.90
N MET A 404 -29.67 -15.82 7.44
CA MET A 404 -28.81 -14.67 7.32
C MET A 404 -28.36 -14.23 8.72
N CYS A 405 -27.05 -14.12 8.91
CA CYS A 405 -26.50 -13.59 10.15
C CYS A 405 -25.43 -12.54 9.87
N LYS A 406 -25.40 -11.54 10.75
CA LYS A 406 -24.35 -10.54 10.77
C LYS A 406 -23.52 -10.79 12.02
N PHE A 407 -22.23 -10.93 11.86
CA PHE A 407 -21.33 -11.14 12.99
C PHE A 407 -20.05 -10.32 12.82
N LYS A 408 -19.46 -9.95 13.96
CA LYS A 408 -18.17 -9.32 14.03
C LYS A 408 -17.17 -10.34 14.53
N LEU A 409 -15.98 -10.36 13.93
CA LEU A 409 -14.90 -11.22 14.40
C LEU A 409 -13.92 -10.40 15.21
N ASN A 410 -13.75 -10.79 16.46
CA ASN A 410 -12.68 -10.29 17.32
C ASN A 410 -11.62 -11.39 17.40
N TYR A 411 -10.43 -11.14 16.87
CA TYR A 411 -9.32 -12.08 16.88
C TYR A 411 -8.25 -11.60 17.86
N ASP A 412 -7.92 -12.44 18.83
CA ASP A 412 -6.93 -12.18 19.88
C ASP A 412 -5.54 -12.76 19.58
N GLY A 413 -5.35 -13.36 18.41
CA GLY A 413 -4.06 -13.90 17.99
C GLY A 413 -3.85 -15.39 18.27
N GLN A 414 -4.78 -16.10 18.92
CA GLN A 414 -4.54 -17.50 19.32
C GLN A 414 -5.63 -18.50 18.87
N ASP A 415 -6.89 -18.10 18.71
CA ASP A 415 -7.99 -19.07 18.50
C ASP A 415 -8.61 -19.09 17.09
N VAL A 416 -8.87 -20.30 16.57
CA VAL A 416 -9.64 -20.52 15.34
C VAL A 416 -11.10 -20.16 15.60
N GLN A 417 -11.55 -19.05 15.03
CA GLN A 417 -12.95 -18.62 15.13
C GLN A 417 -13.84 -19.57 14.33
N SER A 418 -15.03 -19.91 14.86
CA SER A 418 -15.94 -20.81 14.15
C SER A 418 -17.42 -20.54 14.41
N ILE A 419 -18.24 -20.86 13.41
CA ILE A 419 -19.70 -20.89 13.53
C ILE A 419 -20.13 -22.34 13.41
N GLN A 420 -20.77 -22.86 14.45
CA GLN A 420 -21.34 -24.20 14.44
C GLN A 420 -22.84 -24.12 14.15
N ILE A 421 -23.27 -24.93 13.19
CA ILE A 421 -24.67 -25.14 12.86
C ILE A 421 -25.06 -26.48 13.48
N THR A 422 -25.78 -26.41 14.60
CA THR A 422 -26.29 -27.58 15.31
C THR A 422 -27.70 -27.92 14.88
N GLN A 423 -28.02 -29.20 14.98
CA GLN A 423 -29.29 -29.78 14.58
C GLN A 423 -30.51 -29.03 15.12
N GLY A 424 -31.54 -29.01 14.28
CA GLY A 424 -32.90 -29.14 14.80
C GLY A 424 -33.89 -29.87 13.88
N THR A 425 -33.57 -30.18 12.62
CA THR A 425 -34.55 -30.81 11.69
C THR A 425 -33.96 -31.53 10.47
N THR A 426 -34.83 -32.23 9.73
CA THR A 426 -34.59 -32.90 8.45
C THR A 426 -34.47 -31.91 7.28
N PHE A 427 -33.31 -31.91 6.61
CA PHE A 427 -33.14 -31.22 5.33
C PHE A 427 -33.85 -31.97 4.19
N PRO A 428 -34.23 -31.29 3.09
CA PRO A 428 -34.79 -31.97 1.93
C PRO A 428 -33.84 -33.05 1.38
N THR A 429 -34.38 -34.20 0.96
CA THR A 429 -33.57 -35.23 0.30
C THR A 429 -32.95 -34.68 -0.98
N GLY A 430 -31.64 -34.87 -1.15
CA GLY A 430 -30.88 -34.31 -2.28
C GLY A 430 -30.64 -32.80 -2.18
N ALA A 431 -30.74 -32.20 -0.99
CA ALA A 431 -30.53 -30.78 -0.83
C ALA A 431 -29.10 -30.33 -1.19
N MET A 432 -29.03 -29.16 -1.79
CA MET A 432 -27.80 -28.39 -2.00
C MET A 432 -27.74 -27.25 -0.98
N CYS A 433 -26.53 -26.94 -0.51
CA CYS A 433 -26.26 -25.83 0.38
C CYS A 433 -25.40 -24.79 -0.35
N ASN A 434 -25.91 -23.58 -0.46
CA ASN A 434 -25.19 -22.42 -0.95
C ASN A 434 -24.80 -21.56 0.25
N ILE A 435 -23.51 -21.42 0.46
CA ILE A 435 -22.96 -20.59 1.54
C ILE A 435 -22.38 -19.37 0.87
N THR A 436 -22.76 -18.18 1.30
CA THR A 436 -22.20 -16.91 0.82
C THR A 436 -21.90 -16.03 2.00
N MET A 437 -20.68 -15.54 2.09
CA MET A 437 -20.22 -14.64 3.14
C MET A 437 -19.50 -13.48 2.48
N MET A 438 -19.82 -12.27 2.91
CA MET A 438 -19.19 -11.06 2.40
C MET A 438 -18.86 -10.15 3.57
N GLN A 439 -17.66 -9.59 3.56
CA GLN A 439 -17.30 -8.51 4.48
C GLN A 439 -18.16 -7.29 4.20
N VAL A 440 -18.74 -6.72 5.26
CA VAL A 440 -19.51 -5.48 5.20
C VAL A 440 -18.67 -4.39 5.84
N CYS A 441 -18.44 -3.29 5.10
CA CYS A 441 -17.72 -2.13 5.63
C CYS A 441 -18.60 -1.44 6.67
N GLY A 442 -18.25 -1.54 7.95
CA GLY A 442 -19.01 -0.97 9.05
C GLY A 442 -18.49 0.41 9.45
N THR A 443 -19.10 1.48 8.95
CA THR A 443 -19.57 2.53 9.87
C THR A 443 -20.95 2.08 10.34
N ALA A 444 -21.19 2.06 11.65
CA ALA A 444 -22.46 1.63 12.23
C ALA A 444 -23.65 2.23 11.47
N LEU A 445 -24.44 1.38 10.80
CA LEU A 445 -25.74 1.82 10.29
C LEU A 445 -26.60 2.12 11.52
N PRO A 446 -27.24 3.31 11.62
CA PRO A 446 -28.09 3.64 12.73
C PRO A 446 -29.18 2.57 12.84
N VAL A 447 -29.32 2.01 14.03
CA VAL A 447 -30.44 1.12 14.38
C VAL A 447 -31.71 1.86 13.97
N ILE A 448 -32.41 1.36 12.96
CA ILE A 448 -33.75 1.85 12.62
C ILE A 448 -34.63 1.37 13.78
N GLY A 449 -34.74 2.22 14.80
CA GLY A 449 -35.69 2.04 15.88
C GLY A 449 -37.07 1.91 15.27
N ASN A 450 -37.75 0.81 15.59
CA ASN A 450 -39.13 0.58 15.23
C ASN A 450 -39.97 1.78 15.74
N PRO A 451 -40.60 2.58 14.87
CA PRO A 451 -41.42 3.70 15.33
C PRO A 451 -42.74 3.14 15.84
N GLY A 452 -42.79 2.87 17.15
CA GLY A 452 -44.01 2.72 17.93
C GLY A 452 -44.76 1.40 17.76
N HIS A 453 -44.70 0.56 18.80
CA HIS A 453 -45.87 0.03 19.49
C HIS A 453 -45.51 -0.33 20.93
#